data_AF-A0A2G4IKD0-F1
#
_entry.id   AF-A0A2G4IKD0-F1
#
_cell.length_a   1.000
_cell.length_b   1.000
_cell.length_c   1.000
_cell.angle_alpha   90.00
_cell.angle_beta   90.00
_cell.angle_gamma   90.00
#
_symmetry.space_group_name_H-M   'P 1'
#
loop_
_entity.id
_entity.type
_entity.pdbx_description
1 polymer ?
#
loop_
_entity_poly.entity_id
_entity_poly.type
_entity_poly.pdbx_seq_one_letter_code
_entity_poly.pdbx_strand_id
1 'polypeptide(L)'
;GFVPECFITDDLRSYGVAARDLGIEKRHQRGRWRNNRAENSNQPTRRRERKMQGFKSRGSAQRFLSTHAAVHNTFNVQRHLTSARTHRTFRAAEMETWLSAVAAA
;
A
#
# COMPACT_ATOMS: atom_id res chain seq x y z
N GLY A 1 10.65 -4.36 14.58
CA GLY A 1 10.32 -4.11 13.16
C GLY A 1 10.70 -5.33 12.34
N PHE A 2 10.02 -5.57 11.22
CA PHE A 2 10.37 -6.63 10.27
C PHE A 2 11.30 -6.08 9.20
N VAL A 3 12.40 -6.77 8.92
CA VAL A 3 13.34 -6.40 7.84
C VAL A 3 13.11 -7.36 6.67
N PRO A 4 12.70 -6.86 5.49
CA PRO A 4 12.52 -7.71 4.32
C PRO A 4 13.81 -8.41 3.90
N GLU A 5 13.67 -9.66 3.48
CA GLU A 5 14.77 -10.43 2.88
C GLU A 5 15.13 -9.92 1.49
N CYS A 6 14.15 -9.35 0.76
CA CYS A 6 14.30 -8.88 -0.61
C CYS A 6 13.45 -7.63 -0.88
N PHE A 7 14.01 -6.69 -1.63
CA PHE A 7 13.34 -5.50 -2.18
C PHE A 7 13.24 -5.63 -3.69
N ILE A 8 12.04 -5.52 -4.23
CA ILE A 8 11.80 -5.61 -5.67
C ILE A 8 11.35 -4.24 -6.18
N THR A 9 12.06 -3.69 -7.17
CA THR A 9 11.69 -2.44 -7.84
C THR A 9 11.61 -2.64 -9.35
N ASP A 10 11.19 -1.59 -10.06
CA ASP A 10 11.34 -1.54 -11.53
C ASP A 10 12.83 -1.42 -11.95
N ASP A 11 13.05 -1.37 -13.27
CA ASP A 11 14.37 -1.31 -13.89
C ASP A 11 14.95 0.13 -13.99
N LEU A 12 14.36 1.13 -13.31
CA LEU A 12 14.90 2.49 -13.30
C LEU A 12 16.28 2.54 -12.60
N ARG A 13 17.22 3.25 -13.22
CA ARG A 13 18.61 3.38 -12.74
C ARG A 13 18.71 4.00 -11.35
N SER A 14 17.78 4.87 -10.99
CA SER A 14 17.72 5.55 -9.67
C SER A 14 17.68 4.55 -8.51
N TYR A 15 16.97 3.42 -8.66
CA TYR A 15 16.89 2.42 -7.59
C TYR A 15 18.22 1.69 -7.36
N GLY A 16 19.04 1.49 -8.40
CA GLY A 16 20.36 0.90 -8.23
C GLY A 16 21.30 1.80 -7.44
N VAL A 17 21.22 3.12 -7.67
CA VAL A 17 21.98 4.11 -6.89
C VAL A 17 21.49 4.13 -5.44
N ALA A 18 20.17 4.23 -5.22
CA ALA A 18 19.60 4.22 -3.88
C ALA A 18 19.92 2.94 -3.10
N ALA A 19 19.91 1.76 -3.75
CA ALA A 19 20.25 0.50 -3.11
C ALA A 19 21.72 0.46 -2.66
N ARG A 20 22.62 1.12 -3.40
CA ARG A 20 24.03 1.28 -3.03
C ARG A 20 24.19 2.19 -1.82
N ASP A 21 23.57 3.37 -1.88
CA ASP A 21 23.64 4.37 -0.82
C ASP A 21 23.10 3.83 0.51
N LEU A 22 22.09 2.96 0.43
CA LEU A 22 21.48 2.28 1.57
C LEU A 22 22.21 0.97 1.99
N GLY A 23 23.21 0.51 1.24
CA GLY A 23 23.94 -0.73 1.52
C GLY A 23 23.11 -2.02 1.38
N ILE A 24 22.00 -1.98 0.65
CA ILE A 24 21.06 -3.10 0.49
C ILE A 24 21.16 -3.80 -0.87
N GLU A 25 22.21 -3.54 -1.65
CA GLU A 25 22.38 -4.08 -3.00
C GLU A 25 22.14 -5.59 -3.08
N LYS A 26 22.66 -6.37 -2.10
CA LYS A 26 22.50 -7.83 -2.04
C LYS A 26 21.05 -8.30 -1.86
N ARG A 27 20.18 -7.44 -1.34
CA ARG A 27 18.74 -7.70 -1.12
C ARG A 27 17.88 -7.05 -2.19
N HIS A 28 18.45 -6.18 -3.03
CA HIS A 28 17.73 -5.50 -4.09
C HIS A 28 17.69 -6.38 -5.34
N GLN A 29 16.49 -6.61 -5.85
CA GLN A 29 16.31 -7.37 -7.08
C GLN A 29 15.42 -6.58 -8.05
N ARG A 30 15.72 -6.77 -9.33
CA ARG A 30 14.97 -6.18 -10.44
C ARG A 30 14.57 -7.27 -11.42
N GLY A 31 13.81 -6.91 -12.43
CA GLY A 31 13.43 -7.82 -13.50
C GLY A 31 11.99 -7.64 -13.94
N ARG A 32 11.76 -8.02 -15.20
CA ARG A 32 10.47 -7.94 -15.87
C ARG A 32 9.40 -8.65 -15.03
N TRP A 33 8.29 -7.94 -14.80
CA TRP A 33 7.10 -8.41 -14.07
C TRP A 33 7.26 -8.67 -12.58
N ARG A 34 8.45 -8.54 -12.00
CA ARG A 34 8.68 -8.83 -10.58
C ARG A 34 8.03 -7.80 -9.66
N ASN A 35 7.94 -6.56 -10.11
CA ASN A 35 7.24 -5.48 -9.41
C ASN A 35 5.72 -5.46 -9.66
N ASN A 36 5.15 -6.41 -10.41
CA ASN A 36 3.71 -6.40 -10.76
C ASN A 36 2.81 -6.33 -9.53
N ARG A 37 3.19 -6.98 -8.43
CA ARG A 37 2.42 -6.91 -7.18
C ARG A 37 2.35 -5.47 -6.64
N ALA A 38 3.49 -4.78 -6.63
CA ALA A 38 3.58 -3.39 -6.18
C ALA A 38 2.84 -2.44 -7.14
N GLU A 39 2.93 -2.66 -8.44
CA GLU A 39 2.19 -1.88 -9.45
C GLU A 39 0.67 -2.09 -9.31
N ASN A 40 0.24 -3.33 -9.10
CA ASN A 40 -1.18 -3.64 -8.91
C ASN A 40 -1.73 -3.07 -7.61
N SER A 41 -0.95 -3.06 -6.52
CA SER A 41 -1.38 -2.42 -5.27
C SER A 41 -1.61 -0.91 -5.39
N ASN A 42 -1.02 -0.25 -6.41
CA ASN A 42 -1.25 1.17 -6.67
C ASN A 42 -2.55 1.46 -7.43
N GLN A 43 -3.16 0.45 -8.07
CA GLN A 43 -4.34 0.67 -8.91
C GLN A 43 -5.55 1.26 -8.15
N PRO A 44 -5.92 0.81 -6.94
CA PRO A 44 -7.05 1.39 -6.21
C PRO A 44 -6.88 2.89 -5.95
N THR A 45 -5.69 3.27 -5.47
CA THR A 45 -5.31 4.67 -5.22
C THR A 45 -5.36 5.49 -6.51
N ARG A 46 -4.72 5.01 -7.59
CA ARG A 46 -4.73 5.70 -8.90
C ARG A 46 -6.12 5.82 -9.50
N ARG A 47 -7.00 4.82 -9.32
CA ARG A 47 -8.40 4.89 -9.77
C ARG A 47 -9.14 6.00 -9.05
N ARG A 48 -8.87 6.19 -7.76
CA ARG A 48 -9.54 7.22 -6.97
C ARG A 48 -9.02 8.62 -7.28
N GLU A 49 -7.71 8.77 -7.40
CA GLU A 49 -7.08 10.00 -7.89
C GLU A 49 -7.66 10.45 -9.24
N ARG A 50 -7.78 9.53 -10.21
CA ARG A 50 -8.37 9.85 -11.53
C ARG A 50 -9.82 10.29 -11.43
N LYS A 51 -10.64 9.64 -10.58
CA LYS A 51 -12.02 10.06 -10.32
C LYS A 51 -12.11 11.45 -9.70
N MET A 52 -11.11 11.86 -8.95
CA MET A 52 -11.00 13.20 -8.36
C MET A 52 -10.39 14.24 -9.32
N GLN A 53 -10.10 13.87 -10.57
CA GLN A 53 -9.48 14.71 -11.60
C GLN A 53 -8.09 15.24 -11.19
N GLY A 54 -7.36 14.43 -10.42
CA GLY A 54 -6.05 14.78 -9.88
C GLY A 54 -6.10 15.80 -8.74
N PHE A 55 -4.94 16.11 -8.18
CA PHE A 55 -4.82 17.03 -7.05
C PHE A 55 -4.30 18.39 -7.51
N LYS A 56 -4.89 19.47 -6.98
CA LYS A 56 -4.47 20.85 -7.27
C LYS A 56 -3.22 21.28 -6.48
N SER A 57 -2.80 20.49 -5.49
CA SER A 57 -1.61 20.76 -4.68
C SER A 57 -0.98 19.49 -4.10
N ARG A 58 0.32 19.58 -3.75
CA ARG A 58 1.03 18.52 -3.02
C ARG A 58 0.39 18.23 -1.66
N GLY A 59 -0.01 19.26 -0.93
CA GLY A 59 -0.65 19.11 0.39
C GLY A 59 -1.99 18.37 0.31
N SER A 60 -2.82 18.65 -0.70
CA SER A 60 -4.07 17.90 -0.92
C SER A 60 -3.81 16.44 -1.28
N ALA A 61 -2.78 16.17 -2.10
CA ALA A 61 -2.40 14.80 -2.44
C ALA A 61 -1.95 14.04 -1.19
N GLN A 62 -1.11 14.67 -0.35
CA GLN A 62 -0.61 14.03 0.87
C GLN A 62 -1.75 13.70 1.84
N ARG A 63 -2.66 14.64 2.11
CA ARG A 63 -3.83 14.38 2.98
C ARG A 63 -4.68 13.24 2.44
N PHE A 64 -4.97 13.26 1.14
CA PHE A 64 -5.71 12.18 0.49
C PHE A 64 -5.00 10.83 0.67
N LEU A 65 -3.70 10.74 0.35
CA LEU A 65 -2.94 9.50 0.43
C LEU A 65 -2.87 8.98 1.86
N SER A 66 -2.65 9.85 2.85
CA SER A 66 -2.59 9.48 4.26
C SER A 66 -3.91 8.85 4.74
N THR A 67 -5.05 9.51 4.49
CA THR A 67 -6.37 8.99 4.88
C THR A 67 -6.74 7.74 4.07
N HIS A 68 -6.55 7.77 2.76
CA HIS A 68 -6.90 6.64 1.88
C HIS A 68 -6.08 5.40 2.20
N ALA A 69 -4.77 5.53 2.46
CA ALA A 69 -3.92 4.40 2.82
C ALA A 69 -4.33 3.79 4.18
N ALA A 70 -4.64 4.62 5.17
CA ALA A 70 -5.13 4.13 6.47
C ALA A 70 -6.42 3.31 6.29
N VAL A 71 -7.43 3.88 5.64
CA VAL A 71 -8.71 3.20 5.37
C VAL A 71 -8.49 1.92 4.57
N HIS A 72 -7.71 1.99 3.49
CA HIS A 72 -7.46 0.82 2.64
C HIS A 72 -6.74 -0.28 3.41
N ASN A 73 -5.71 0.03 4.19
CA ASN A 73 -4.98 -0.97 4.95
C ASN A 73 -5.84 -1.62 6.05
N THR A 74 -6.72 -0.85 6.70
CA THR A 74 -7.64 -1.37 7.71
C THR A 74 -8.69 -2.30 7.11
N PHE A 75 -9.14 -2.08 5.89
CA PHE A 75 -10.31 -2.81 5.34
C PHE A 75 -10.01 -3.76 4.17
N ASN A 76 -8.78 -3.76 3.65
CA ASN A 76 -8.38 -4.61 2.53
C ASN A 76 -8.08 -6.05 2.99
N VAL A 77 -9.13 -6.75 3.43
CA VAL A 77 -9.08 -8.21 3.64
C VAL A 77 -9.04 -8.89 2.28
N GLN A 78 -8.02 -9.71 2.04
CA GLN A 78 -7.88 -10.48 0.81
C GLN A 78 -8.96 -11.57 0.73
N ARG A 79 -10.21 -11.19 0.40
CA ARG A 79 -11.39 -12.08 0.41
C ARG A 79 -11.17 -13.42 -0.29
N HIS A 80 -10.40 -13.42 -1.36
CA HIS A 80 -10.09 -14.61 -2.16
C HIS A 80 -9.18 -15.62 -1.45
N LEU A 81 -8.56 -15.25 -0.32
CA LEU A 81 -7.73 -16.13 0.51
C LEU A 81 -8.45 -16.60 1.79
N THR A 82 -9.69 -16.17 2.02
CA THR A 82 -10.39 -16.38 3.29
C THR A 82 -11.77 -16.99 3.07
N SER A 83 -12.23 -17.85 3.98
CA SER A 83 -13.61 -18.33 3.98
C SER A 83 -14.60 -17.18 4.22
N ALA A 84 -15.84 -17.33 3.76
CA ALA A 84 -16.88 -16.31 3.99
C ALA A 84 -17.12 -16.03 5.50
N ARG A 85 -17.02 -17.06 6.35
CA ARG A 85 -17.12 -16.92 7.81
C ARG A 85 -15.95 -16.09 8.36
N THR A 86 -14.71 -16.46 8.03
CA THR A 86 -13.50 -15.76 8.47
C THR A 86 -13.52 -14.30 8.02
N HIS A 87 -13.93 -14.04 6.78
CA HIS A 87 -14.05 -12.69 6.25
C HIS A 87 -15.05 -11.84 7.05
N ARG A 88 -16.21 -12.39 7.44
CA ARG A 88 -17.18 -11.68 8.29
C ARG A 88 -16.58 -11.31 9.65
N THR A 89 -15.84 -12.22 10.27
CA THR A 89 -15.15 -11.95 11.54
C THR A 89 -14.13 -10.82 11.41
N PHE A 90 -13.27 -10.87 10.39
CA PHE A 90 -12.29 -9.80 10.14
C PHE A 90 -12.98 -8.45 9.90
N ARG A 91 -14.02 -8.42 9.07
CA ARG A 91 -14.79 -7.20 8.81
C ARG A 91 -15.43 -6.62 10.07
N ALA A 92 -15.92 -7.45 10.98
CA ALA A 92 -16.50 -6.99 12.24
C ALA A 92 -15.43 -6.37 13.15
N ALA A 93 -14.28 -7.03 13.31
CA ALA A 93 -13.17 -6.54 14.13
C ALA A 93 -12.54 -5.25 13.58
N GLU A 94 -12.39 -5.15 12.26
CA GLU A 94 -11.92 -3.93 11.59
C GLU A 94 -12.89 -2.76 11.79
N MET A 95 -14.19 -3.03 11.73
CA MET A 95 -15.22 -2.01 11.95
C MET A 95 -15.22 -1.51 13.41
N GLU A 96 -15.06 -2.40 14.37
CA GLU A 96 -14.91 -2.02 15.79
C GLU A 96 -13.67 -1.16 16.01
N THR A 97 -12.53 -1.57 15.44
CA THR A 97 -11.28 -0.79 15.48
C THR A 97 -11.48 0.60 14.90
N TRP A 98 -12.18 0.69 13.77
CA TRP A 98 -12.50 1.96 13.12
C TRP A 98 -13.39 2.85 13.98
N LEU A 99 -14.46 2.30 14.56
CA LEU A 99 -15.36 3.05 15.45
C LEU A 99 -14.63 3.60 16.68
N SER A 100 -13.74 2.80 17.27
CA SER A 100 -12.89 3.23 18.39
C SER A 100 -11.96 4.37 17.99
N ALA A 101 -11.27 4.25 16.84
CA ALA A 101 -10.38 5.28 16.33
C ALA A 101 -11.10 6.60 16.01
N VAL A 102 -12.32 6.53 15.46
CA VAL A 102 -13.15 7.70 15.18
C VAL A 102 -13.68 8.35 16.46
N ALA A 103 -14.03 7.57 17.48
CA ALA A 103 -14.50 8.10 18.76
C ALA A 103 -13.39 8.81 19.57
N ALA A 104 -12.13 8.47 19.32
CA ALA A 104 -10.97 9.07 19.98
C ALA A 104 -10.43 10.33 19.28
N ALA A 105 -10.97 10.69 18.10
CA ALA A 105 -10.55 11.82 17.28
C ALA A 105 -11.47 13.03 17.48
#